data_AF-A0A2K3N8W7-F1
#
_entry.id   AF-A0A2K3N8W7-F1
#
_cell.length_a   1.000
_cell.length_b   1.000
_cell.length_c   1.000
_cell.angle_alpha   90.00
_cell.angle_beta   90.00
_cell.angle_gamma   90.00
#
_symmetry.space_group_name_H-M   'P 1'
#
loop_
_entity.id
_entity.type
_entity.pdbx_description
1 polymer ?
#
loop_
_entity_poly.entity_id
_entity_poly.type
_entity_poly.pdbx_seq_one_letter_code
_entity_poly.pdbx_strand_id
1 'polypeptide(L)'
;MGIATILVSCGNRFGFVHVGVYNKGFVQASCDIWDMFNRVGLVQLIDLDLTGSFCFLSGVAGGAISSLVSGIWSIVLQKNYATELSIYAFLIGYFM
;
A
#
# COMPACT_ATOMS: atom_id res chain seq x y z
N MET A 1 20.04 6.69 -14.76
CA MET A 1 18.69 6.21 -14.41
C MET A 1 18.70 5.84 -12.93
N GLY A 2 17.85 6.47 -12.10
CA GLY A 2 17.86 6.23 -10.66
C GLY A 2 17.27 4.87 -10.30
N ILE A 3 17.62 4.33 -9.12
CA ILE A 3 17.08 3.06 -8.62
C ILE A 3 15.54 3.09 -8.55
N ALA A 4 14.95 4.23 -8.17
CA ALA A 4 13.51 4.43 -8.13
C ALA A 4 12.85 4.20 -9.50
N THR A 5 13.44 4.73 -10.57
CA THR A 5 12.92 4.56 -11.94
C THR A 5 12.98 3.10 -12.39
N ILE A 6 14.04 2.38 -12.03
CA ILE A 6 14.17 0.95 -12.33
C ILE A 6 13.10 0.14 -11.58
N LEU A 7 12.88 0.46 -10.31
CA LEU A 7 11.88 -0.21 -9.48
C LEU A 7 10.47 -0.05 -10.05
N VAL A 8 10.12 1.17 -10.45
CA VAL A 8 8.81 1.48 -11.06
C VAL A 8 8.67 0.85 -12.45
N SER A 9 9.73 0.87 -13.26
CA SER A 9 9.70 0.26 -14.60
C SER A 9 9.55 -1.26 -14.53
N CYS A 10 10.22 -1.93 -13.59
CA CYS A 10 10.20 -3.39 -13.49
C CYS A 10 9.06 -3.94 -12.60
N GLY A 11 8.43 -3.10 -11.79
CA GLY A 11 7.47 -3.53 -10.78
C GLY A 11 6.42 -2.47 -10.46
N ASN A 12 5.57 -2.16 -11.45
CA ASN A 12 4.41 -1.30 -11.23
C ASN A 12 3.10 -2.09 -11.15
N ARG A 13 2.12 -1.55 -10.43
CA ARG A 13 0.79 -2.16 -10.28
C ARG A 13 0.04 -2.31 -11.60
N PHE A 14 0.36 -1.49 -12.60
CA PHE A 14 -0.33 -1.51 -13.89
C PHE A 14 0.09 -2.72 -14.75
N GLY A 15 1.31 -3.23 -14.53
CA GLY A 15 1.85 -4.49 -15.09
C GLY A 15 0.88 -5.65 -15.02
N PHE A 16 0.16 -5.81 -13.91
CA PHE A 16 -0.79 -6.92 -13.70
C PHE A 16 -1.89 -6.98 -14.76
N VAL A 17 -2.38 -5.84 -15.23
CA VAL A 17 -3.39 -5.80 -16.30
C VAL A 17 -2.80 -6.34 -17.60
N HIS A 18 -1.57 -5.97 -17.94
CA HIS A 18 -0.89 -6.49 -19.13
C HIS A 18 -0.57 -7.99 -19.03
N VAL A 19 -0.22 -8.48 -17.84
CA VAL A 19 -0.03 -9.93 -17.61
C VAL A 19 -1.32 -10.68 -17.95
N GLY A 20 -2.46 -10.23 -17.43
CA GLY A 20 -3.75 -10.88 -17.66
C GLY A 20 -4.23 -10.82 -19.12
N VAL A 21 -4.01 -9.70 -19.81
CA VAL A 21 -4.48 -9.49 -21.19
C VAL A 21 -3.57 -10.14 -22.23
N TYR A 22 -2.25 -10.01 -22.07
CA TYR A 22 -1.27 -10.39 -23.10
C TYR A 22 -0.44 -11.64 -22.75
N ASN A 23 -0.68 -12.27 -21.59
CA ASN A 23 0.05 -13.45 -21.13
C ASN A 23 1.58 -13.24 -21.15
N LYS A 24 2.03 -12.05 -20.72
CA LYS A 24 3.44 -11.68 -20.61
C LYS A 24 3.97 -11.90 -19.20
N GLY A 25 5.28 -12.09 -19.05
CA GLY A 25 5.92 -12.09 -17.74
C GLY A 25 5.77 -10.73 -17.03
N PHE A 26 5.67 -10.72 -15.70
CA PHE A 26 5.36 -9.52 -14.91
C PHE A 26 6.34 -8.35 -15.14
N VAL A 27 7.65 -8.64 -15.19
CA VAL A 27 8.67 -7.60 -15.43
C VAL A 27 8.53 -7.00 -16.83
N GLN A 28 8.34 -7.85 -17.85
CA GLN A 28 8.18 -7.39 -19.23
C GLN A 28 6.88 -6.61 -19.42
N ALA A 29 5.78 -7.08 -18.83
CA ALA A 29 4.51 -6.37 -18.80
C ALA A 29 4.62 -4.99 -18.12
N SER A 30 5.38 -4.91 -17.02
CA SER A 30 5.62 -3.66 -16.29
C SER A 30 6.43 -2.66 -17.12
N CYS A 31 7.51 -3.11 -17.76
CA CYS A 31 8.34 -2.27 -18.62
C CYS A 31 7.55 -1.77 -19.84
N ASP A 32 6.82 -2.66 -20.52
CA ASP A 32 6.01 -2.30 -21.70
C ASP A 32 4.97 -1.21 -21.37
N ILE A 33 4.31 -1.32 -20.21
CA ILE A 33 3.37 -0.29 -19.77
C ILE A 33 4.08 1.01 -19.39
N TRP A 34 5.22 0.92 -18.71
CA TRP A 34 5.99 2.10 -18.30
C TRP A 34 6.46 2.91 -19.52
N ASP A 35 6.93 2.23 -20.57
CA ASP A 35 7.26 2.85 -21.85
C ASP A 35 6.03 3.49 -22.51
N MET A 36 4.86 2.85 -22.41
CA MET A 36 3.62 3.40 -22.93
C MET A 36 3.22 4.70 -22.20
N PHE A 37 3.32 4.72 -20.87
CA PHE A 37 3.07 5.93 -20.07
C PHE A 37 4.05 7.06 -20.40
N ASN A 38 5.32 6.73 -20.62
CA ASN A 38 6.32 7.70 -21.03
C ASN A 38 5.98 8.32 -22.39
N ARG A 39 5.53 7.51 -23.37
CA ARG A 39 5.11 7.98 -24.70
C ARG A 39 3.87 8.88 -24.65
N VAL A 40 2.93 8.60 -23.76
CA VAL A 40 1.67 9.36 -23.62
C VAL A 40 1.82 10.56 -22.67
N GLY A 41 2.96 10.70 -21.98
CA GLY A 41 3.21 11.80 -21.05
C GLY A 41 2.51 11.65 -19.68
N LEU A 42 2.15 10.42 -19.30
CA LEU A 42 1.43 10.11 -18.05
C LEU A 42 2.34 9.95 -16.82
N VAL A 43 3.66 9.94 -17.01
CA VAL A 43 4.65 9.70 -15.94
C VAL A 43 4.49 10.70 -14.79
N GLN A 44 4.38 12.00 -15.09
CA GLN A 44 4.23 13.03 -14.05
C GLN A 44 2.95 12.83 -13.23
N LEU A 45 1.84 12.46 -13.89
CA LEU A 45 0.57 12.22 -13.19
C LEU A 45 0.68 11.04 -12.23
N ILE A 46 1.38 9.97 -12.64
CA ILE A 46 1.61 8.79 -11.81
C ILE A 46 2.55 9.12 -10.65
N ASP A 47 3.61 9.89 -10.88
CA ASP A 47 4.53 10.33 -9.82
C ASP A 47 3.85 11.25 -8.79
N LEU A 48 2.82 11.99 -9.20
CA LEU A 48 2.00 12.84 -8.34
C LEU A 48 0.85 12.07 -7.64
N ASP A 49 0.57 10.81 -8.01
CA ASP A 49 -0.50 10.02 -7.40
C ASP A 49 -0.14 9.60 -5.97
N LEU A 50 -0.60 10.39 -5.00
CA LEU A 50 -0.45 10.12 -3.57
C LEU A 50 -1.60 9.28 -2.99
N THR A 51 -2.57 8.86 -3.80
CA THR A 51 -3.77 8.16 -3.33
C THR A 51 -3.42 6.90 -2.52
N GLY A 52 -2.44 6.12 -3.00
CA GLY A 52 -1.96 4.93 -2.30
C GLY A 52 -1.31 5.25 -0.95
N SER A 53 -0.42 6.24 -0.92
CA SER A 53 0.25 6.70 0.31
C SER A 53 -0.76 7.27 1.31
N PHE A 54 -1.73 8.04 0.84
CA PHE A 54 -2.79 8.60 1.68
C PHE A 54 -3.67 7.51 2.29
N CYS A 55 -4.12 6.55 1.49
CA CYS A 55 -4.92 5.41 1.95
C CYS A 55 -4.15 4.55 2.97
N PHE A 56 -2.87 4.29 2.71
CA PHE A 56 -2.00 3.59 3.65
C PHE A 56 -1.89 4.35 4.97
N LEU A 57 -1.62 5.66 4.92
CA LEU A 57 -1.48 6.48 6.13
C LEU A 57 -2.80 6.58 6.91
N SER A 58 -3.94 6.69 6.23
CA SER A 58 -5.25 6.70 6.89
C SER A 58 -5.55 5.38 7.58
N GLY A 59 -5.24 4.24 6.94
CA GLY A 59 -5.39 2.92 7.56
C GLY A 59 -4.48 2.76 8.78
N VAL A 60 -3.20 3.15 8.67
CA VAL A 60 -2.26 3.13 9.82
C VAL A 60 -2.76 4.02 10.95
N ALA A 61 -3.28 5.21 10.65
CA ALA A 61 -3.84 6.11 11.66
C ALA A 61 -5.08 5.52 12.34
N GLY A 62 -6.01 4.95 11.57
CA GLY A 62 -7.23 4.30 12.10
C GLY A 62 -6.89 3.11 12.99
N GLY A 63 -5.96 2.26 12.56
CA GLY A 63 -5.44 1.15 13.34
C GLY A 63 -4.76 1.64 14.63
N ALA A 64 -3.92 2.67 14.56
CA ALA A 64 -3.21 3.22 15.71
C ALA A 64 -4.18 3.78 16.76
N ILE A 65 -5.19 4.54 16.36
CA ILE A 65 -6.21 5.08 17.26
C ILE A 65 -6.97 3.94 17.94
N SER A 66 -7.40 2.93 17.16
CA SER A 66 -8.13 1.77 17.68
C SER A 66 -7.31 1.00 18.71
N SER A 67 -6.03 0.76 18.39
CA SER A 67 -5.06 0.08 19.26
C SER A 67 -4.83 0.82 20.58
N LEU A 68 -4.67 2.15 20.53
CA LEU A 68 -4.49 2.98 21.71
C LEU A 68 -5.71 2.92 22.63
N VAL A 69 -6.92 3.08 22.08
CA VAL A 69 -8.16 3.05 22.85
C VAL A 69 -8.35 1.67 23.51
N SER A 70 -8.19 0.58 22.75
CA SER A 70 -8.33 -0.77 23.29
C SER A 70 -7.25 -1.12 24.31
N GLY A 71 -6.02 -0.66 24.09
CA GLY A 71 -4.89 -0.92 24.97
C GLY A 71 -5.05 -0.23 26.32
N ILE A 72 -5.42 1.06 26.32
CA ILE A 72 -5.72 1.81 27.55
C ILE A 72 -6.87 1.13 28.30
N TRP A 73 -7.95 0.79 27.60
CA TRP A 73 -9.10 0.08 28.19
C TRP A 73 -8.68 -1.24 28.84
N SER A 74 -7.89 -2.06 28.13
CA SER A 74 -7.45 -3.35 28.65
C SER A 74 -6.51 -3.21 29.85
N ILE A 75 -5.62 -2.21 29.89
CA ILE A 75 -4.75 -1.99 31.06
C ILE A 75 -5.56 -1.65 32.31
N VAL A 76 -6.67 -0.90 32.15
CA VAL A 76 -7.54 -0.50 33.26
C VAL A 76 -8.37 -1.68 33.80
N LEU A 77 -8.92 -2.53 32.94
CA LEU A 77 -9.79 -3.64 33.36
C LEU A 77 -9.07 -4.98 33.54
N GLN A 78 -8.21 -5.37 32.60
CA GLN A 78 -7.61 -6.71 32.51
C GLN A 78 -6.19 -6.64 31.90
N LYS A 79 -5.18 -6.49 32.77
CA LYS A 79 -3.77 -6.29 32.35
C LYS A 79 -3.17 -7.42 31.51
N ASN A 80 -3.63 -8.66 31.67
CA ASN A 80 -3.00 -9.83 31.05
C ASN A 80 -3.16 -9.89 29.52
N TYR A 81 -4.16 -9.23 28.94
CA TYR A 81 -4.50 -9.33 27.51
C TYR A 81 -4.26 -8.04 26.72
N ALA A 82 -3.66 -7.02 27.33
CA ALA A 82 -3.57 -5.69 26.73
C ALA A 82 -2.82 -5.66 25.39
N THR A 83 -1.72 -6.41 25.27
CA THR A 83 -0.95 -6.50 24.03
C THR A 83 -1.74 -7.20 22.93
N GLU A 84 -2.37 -8.34 23.23
CA GLU A 84 -3.15 -9.10 22.23
C GLU A 84 -4.33 -8.28 21.73
N LEU A 85 -5.11 -7.68 22.64
CA LEU A 85 -6.24 -6.82 22.28
C LEU A 85 -5.79 -5.64 21.40
N SER A 86 -4.65 -5.03 21.71
CA SER A 86 -4.14 -3.88 20.96
C SER A 86 -3.70 -4.25 19.56
N ILE A 87 -3.11 -5.43 19.36
CA ILE A 87 -2.73 -5.94 18.03
C ILE A 87 -3.99 -6.23 17.20
N TYR A 88 -4.98 -6.91 17.79
CA TYR A 88 -6.24 -7.19 17.09
C TYR A 88 -7.00 -5.91 16.73
N ALA A 89 -7.09 -4.95 17.65
CA ALA A 89 -7.72 -3.67 17.40
C ALA A 89 -6.98 -2.85 16.33
N PHE A 90 -5.64 -2.91 16.28
CA PHE A 90 -4.87 -2.28 15.21
C PHE A 90 -5.24 -2.87 13.85
N LEU A 91 -5.23 -4.21 13.73
CA LEU A 91 -5.55 -4.88 12.47
C LEU A 91 -6.98 -4.56 12.03
N ILE A 92 -7.96 -4.64 12.93
CA ILE A 92 -9.35 -4.30 12.63
C ILE A 92 -9.46 -2.85 12.17
N GLY A 93 -8.85 -1.90 12.90
CA GLY A 93 -8.88 -0.48 12.55
C GLY A 93 -8.08 -0.11 11.30
N TYR A 94 -7.10 -0.92 10.91
CA TYR A 94 -6.34 -0.73 9.67
C TYR A 94 -7.12 -1.18 8.43
N PHE A 95 -7.93 -2.24 8.56
CA PHE A 95 -8.68 -2.85 7.45
C PHE A 95 -10.13 -2.34 7.29
N MET A 96 -10.68 -1.66 8.29
CA MET A 96 -11.98 -0.96 8.21
C MET A 96 -11.83 0.38 7.50
#